data_AF-A0ABD1WBR8-F1
#
_entry.id   AF-A0ABD1WBR8-F1
#
_cell.length_a   1.000
_cell.length_b   1.000
_cell.length_c   1.000
_cell.angle_alpha   90.00
_cell.angle_beta   90.00
_cell.angle_gamma   90.00
#
_symmetry.space_group_name_H-M   'P 1'
#
loop_
_entity.id
_entity.type
_entity.pdbx_description
1 polymer ?
#
loop_
_entity_poly.entity_id
_entity_poly.type
_entity_poly.pdbx_seq_one_letter_code
_entity_poly.pdbx_strand_id
1 'polypeptide(L)'
;MVAVAKNPCLHPGDVRKLVAVDVPALYHMVDCVVFPRKGRRPHPNECSGSDLDGDIYFVCWDPDLIPPKQSLPMDYSPAPSTQQDHDVTIEEVEEYFTNYIVNDSLGIIANAHTVFADKEPCKALSEPCIELAKLFSIAVDFPKTGVPAEIPSQLRVKEYPDFMEKPDKTTYESRRVIGKLFRDVKNIAPHAAPIKSFTWEVANKSYDHDMEVDGFEDYIDEAFHHKTEYDYKLGNLMDYYGIKTEAEILSGGIMKMSKTFDRRRDADAIGAAVRSLRSEARKAFKKGSESDDMFAKASAWYHVTYHPTYWGFYNEGLNRDHYISFPWCVYDKLVQIKKDKASLRRSLQMSSLVRKLNLGYSLT
;
A
#
# COMPACT_ATOMS: atom_id res chain seq x y z
N MET A 1 -12.59 -28.41 -5.02
CA MET A 1 -11.19 -28.21 -5.49
C MET A 1 -10.81 -26.78 -5.18
N VAL A 2 -9.53 -26.52 -4.94
CA VAL A 2 -8.98 -25.17 -4.76
C VAL A 2 -7.66 -25.04 -5.51
N ALA A 3 -7.35 -23.85 -6.00
CA ALA A 3 -6.02 -23.47 -6.48
C ALA A 3 -5.24 -22.81 -5.34
N VAL A 4 -3.99 -23.23 -5.15
CA VAL A 4 -3.06 -22.70 -4.14
C VAL A 4 -1.76 -22.32 -4.81
N ALA A 5 -1.23 -21.14 -4.53
CA ALA A 5 0.06 -20.68 -5.04
C ALA A 5 0.73 -19.71 -4.06
N LYS A 6 2.05 -19.57 -4.16
CA LYS A 6 2.84 -18.54 -3.47
C LYS A 6 3.33 -17.52 -4.50
N ASN A 7 3.30 -16.23 -4.15
CA ASN A 7 3.95 -15.20 -4.94
C ASN A 7 5.39 -14.96 -4.46
N PRO A 8 6.38 -14.81 -5.36
CA PRO A 8 6.28 -14.90 -6.82
C PRO A 8 6.09 -16.34 -7.33
N CYS A 9 5.28 -16.50 -8.37
CA CYS A 9 4.97 -17.77 -9.04
C CYS A 9 5.52 -17.73 -10.47
N LEU A 10 6.61 -18.44 -10.74
CA LEU A 10 7.26 -18.44 -12.06
C LEU A 10 7.07 -19.78 -12.77
N HIS A 11 7.37 -20.89 -12.09
CA HIS A 11 7.30 -22.19 -12.71
C HIS A 11 5.82 -22.62 -12.83
N PRO A 12 5.38 -23.18 -13.97
CA PRO A 12 3.97 -23.59 -14.16
C PRO A 12 3.46 -24.60 -13.12
N GLY A 13 4.37 -25.34 -12.49
CA GLY A 13 4.07 -26.28 -11.41
C GLY A 13 3.87 -25.68 -10.03
N ASP A 14 4.13 -24.38 -9.85
CA ASP A 14 4.00 -23.68 -8.57
C ASP A 14 2.54 -23.42 -8.20
N VAL A 15 1.63 -23.48 -9.18
CA VAL A 15 0.19 -23.43 -8.96
C VAL A 15 -0.33 -24.84 -8.72
N ARG A 16 -0.83 -25.09 -7.51
CA ARG A 16 -1.30 -26.40 -7.06
C ARG A 16 -2.82 -26.46 -7.02
N LYS A 17 -3.37 -27.47 -7.67
CA LYS A 17 -4.77 -27.85 -7.63
C LYS A 17 -4.95 -28.90 -6.52
N LEU A 18 -5.51 -28.49 -5.39
CA LEU A 18 -5.69 -29.31 -4.20
C LEU A 18 -7.18 -29.56 -3.89
N VAL A 19 -7.43 -30.56 -3.04
CA VAL A 19 -8.77 -30.81 -2.49
C VAL A 19 -8.83 -30.13 -1.12
N ALA A 20 -9.71 -29.14 -0.97
CA ALA A 20 -10.08 -28.63 0.35
C ALA A 20 -10.95 -29.67 1.05
N VAL A 21 -10.53 -30.08 2.24
CA VAL A 21 -11.21 -31.10 3.05
C VAL A 21 -11.63 -30.44 4.37
N ASP A 22 -12.91 -30.60 4.71
CA ASP A 22 -13.44 -30.11 5.98
C ASP A 22 -13.08 -31.09 7.11
N VAL A 23 -12.42 -30.58 8.16
CA VAL A 23 -11.92 -31.39 9.27
C VAL A 23 -12.37 -30.77 10.60
N PRO A 24 -13.42 -31.30 11.25
CA PRO A 24 -13.99 -30.73 12.48
C PRO A 24 -12.99 -30.50 13.61
N ALA A 25 -11.99 -31.38 13.74
CA ALA A 25 -10.94 -31.24 14.75
C ALA A 25 -10.08 -29.97 14.60
N LEU A 26 -10.10 -29.32 13.43
CA LEU A 26 -9.31 -28.13 13.11
C LEU A 26 -10.13 -26.83 13.13
N TYR A 27 -11.39 -26.83 13.55
CA TYR A 27 -12.25 -25.63 13.54
C TYR A 27 -11.77 -24.48 14.43
N HIS A 28 -10.85 -24.74 15.35
CA HIS A 28 -10.19 -23.71 16.16
C HIS A 28 -9.11 -22.93 15.38
N MET A 29 -8.67 -23.44 14.23
CA MET A 29 -7.72 -22.78 13.34
C MET A 29 -8.47 -21.89 12.36
N VAL A 30 -8.35 -20.58 12.53
CA VAL A 30 -9.04 -19.56 11.71
C VAL A 30 -8.02 -18.68 10.99
N ASP A 31 -8.45 -18.07 9.88
CA ASP A 31 -7.66 -17.16 9.05
C ASP A 31 -6.32 -17.73 8.56
N CYS A 32 -6.25 -19.06 8.41
CA CYS A 32 -5.06 -19.75 7.91
C CYS A 32 -5.42 -20.95 7.02
N VAL A 33 -4.45 -21.41 6.24
CA VAL A 33 -4.53 -22.67 5.48
C VAL A 33 -3.74 -23.75 6.20
N VAL A 34 -4.35 -24.90 6.43
CA VAL A 34 -3.68 -26.05 7.06
C VAL A 34 -3.31 -27.08 6.00
N PHE A 35 -2.01 -27.30 5.82
CA PHE A 35 -1.52 -28.35 4.92
C PHE A 35 -1.34 -29.69 5.65
N PRO A 36 -1.56 -30.83 4.96
CA PRO A 36 -1.29 -32.14 5.51
C PRO A 36 0.20 -32.33 5.83
N ARG A 37 0.50 -32.86 7.02
CA ARG A 37 1.87 -33.22 7.43
C ARG A 37 2.41 -34.45 6.70
N LYS A 38 1.54 -35.33 6.20
CA LYS A 38 1.91 -36.58 5.51
C LYS A 38 1.73 -36.43 4.00
N GLY A 39 2.64 -37.01 3.23
CA GLY A 39 2.61 -36.99 1.77
C GLY A 39 3.99 -37.31 1.20
N ARG A 40 4.10 -37.36 -0.13
CA ARG A 40 5.39 -37.57 -0.82
C ARG A 40 6.30 -36.35 -0.76
N ARG A 41 5.70 -35.16 -0.80
CA ARG A 41 6.37 -33.86 -0.77
C ARG A 41 5.46 -32.86 -0.05
N PRO A 42 5.98 -31.96 0.81
CA PRO A 42 5.18 -30.93 1.43
C PRO A 42 4.56 -29.99 0.39
N HIS A 43 3.25 -29.74 0.45
CA HIS A 43 2.58 -28.81 -0.46
C HIS A 43 3.15 -27.38 -0.43
N PRO A 44 3.56 -26.81 0.73
CA PRO A 44 4.35 -25.58 0.77
C PRO A 44 5.54 -25.57 -0.21
N ASN A 45 6.37 -26.61 -0.14
CA ASN A 45 7.56 -26.72 -0.98
C ASN A 45 7.23 -26.94 -2.47
N GLU A 46 6.05 -27.46 -2.79
CA GLU A 46 5.56 -27.54 -4.17
C GLU A 46 5.12 -26.18 -4.73
N CYS A 47 4.87 -25.19 -3.88
CA CYS A 47 4.43 -23.84 -4.23
C CYS A 47 5.63 -22.88 -4.16
N SER A 48 6.47 -22.80 -5.20
CA SER A 48 7.60 -21.86 -5.23
C SER A 48 8.61 -22.04 -4.08
N GLY A 49 8.84 -23.30 -3.67
CA GLY A 49 9.81 -23.63 -2.62
C GLY A 49 9.46 -23.12 -1.22
N SER A 50 8.20 -22.74 -0.98
CA SER A 50 7.70 -22.17 0.28
C SER A 50 7.96 -23.04 1.50
N ASP A 51 8.05 -22.41 2.66
CA ASP A 51 7.97 -23.06 3.96
C ASP A 51 6.79 -22.50 4.78
N LEU A 52 6.86 -22.61 6.11
CA LEU A 52 5.81 -22.19 7.05
C LEU A 52 6.36 -21.24 8.13
N ASP A 53 7.34 -20.41 7.80
CA ASP A 53 7.94 -19.42 8.71
C ASP A 53 7.21 -18.05 8.72
N GLY A 54 6.17 -17.90 7.91
CA GLY A 54 5.43 -16.65 7.70
C GLY A 54 4.82 -16.49 6.30
N ASP A 55 5.09 -17.44 5.41
CA ASP A 55 4.61 -17.44 4.02
C ASP A 55 3.08 -17.32 3.89
N ILE A 56 2.66 -16.44 2.98
CA ILE A 56 1.25 -16.19 2.65
C ILE A 56 0.92 -16.83 1.30
N TYR A 57 -0.21 -17.54 1.25
CA TYR A 57 -0.67 -18.27 0.07
C TYR A 57 -1.87 -17.57 -0.56
N PHE A 58 -1.87 -17.50 -1.89
CA PHE A 58 -3.07 -17.28 -2.66
C PHE A 58 -3.89 -18.58 -2.67
N VAL A 59 -5.14 -18.52 -2.19
CA VAL A 59 -6.08 -19.65 -2.21
C VAL A 59 -7.35 -19.21 -2.93
N CYS A 60 -7.74 -19.97 -3.95
CA CYS A 60 -8.91 -19.66 -4.76
C CYS A 60 -9.79 -20.90 -4.94
N TRP A 61 -11.07 -20.77 -4.62
CA TRP A 61 -12.10 -21.80 -4.81
C TRP A 61 -13.04 -21.48 -5.97
N ASP A 62 -12.79 -20.40 -6.71
CA ASP A 62 -13.57 -20.05 -7.91
C ASP A 62 -13.32 -21.09 -9.02
N PRO A 63 -14.35 -21.81 -9.48
CA PRO A 63 -14.21 -22.82 -10.52
C PRO A 63 -13.58 -22.33 -11.82
N ASP A 64 -13.79 -21.06 -12.20
CA ASP A 64 -13.29 -20.48 -13.44
C ASP A 64 -11.78 -20.13 -13.38
N LEU A 65 -11.25 -19.98 -12.15
CA LEU A 65 -9.85 -19.68 -11.90
C LEU A 65 -9.02 -20.91 -11.52
N ILE A 66 -9.66 -22.06 -11.26
CA ILE A 66 -8.96 -23.31 -10.99
C ILE A 66 -8.37 -23.84 -12.31
N PRO A 67 -7.04 -24.07 -12.38
CA PRO A 67 -6.43 -24.50 -13.63
C PRO A 67 -6.97 -25.88 -14.06
N PRO A 68 -7.25 -26.05 -15.37
CA PRO A 68 -7.79 -27.32 -15.88
C PRO A 68 -6.75 -28.43 -15.82
N LYS A 69 -5.46 -28.09 -15.96
CA LYS A 69 -4.32 -29.00 -15.91
C LYS A 69 -3.31 -28.53 -14.85
N GLN A 70 -2.64 -29.46 -14.21
CA GLN A 70 -1.57 -29.20 -13.26
C GLN A 70 -0.25 -29.69 -13.83
N SER A 71 0.78 -28.85 -13.76
CA SER A 71 2.16 -29.21 -14.12
C SER A 71 2.89 -29.80 -12.90
N LEU A 72 3.95 -30.58 -13.15
CA LEU A 72 4.80 -31.05 -12.06
C LEU A 72 5.52 -29.86 -11.40
N PRO A 73 5.63 -29.83 -10.05
CA PRO A 73 6.33 -28.77 -9.35
C PRO A 73 7.82 -28.80 -9.68
N MET A 74 8.47 -27.64 -9.69
CA MET A 74 9.92 -27.59 -9.83
C MET A 74 10.60 -28.22 -8.62
N ASP A 75 11.80 -28.76 -8.79
CA ASP A 75 12.64 -29.14 -7.66
C ASP A 75 13.26 -27.87 -7.04
N TYR A 76 12.96 -27.63 -5.76
CA TYR A 76 13.46 -26.51 -4.98
C TYR A 76 14.48 -26.99 -3.93
N SER A 77 15.13 -28.13 -4.19
CA SER A 77 16.22 -28.60 -3.34
C SER A 77 17.32 -27.53 -3.30
N PRO A 78 17.72 -27.08 -2.11
CA PRO A 78 18.70 -26.00 -1.98
C PRO A 78 20.04 -26.42 -2.58
N ALA A 79 20.74 -25.45 -3.17
CA ALA A 79 22.12 -25.65 -3.58
C ALA A 79 23.00 -25.95 -2.35
N PRO A 80 24.09 -26.73 -2.50
CA PRO A 80 25.05 -26.92 -1.42
C PRO A 80 25.56 -25.57 -0.93
N SER A 81 25.39 -25.30 0.36
CA SER A 81 25.99 -24.12 0.99
C SER A 81 27.50 -24.31 1.09
N THR A 82 28.29 -23.30 0.72
CA THR A 82 29.72 -23.27 1.02
C THR A 82 29.89 -23.16 2.53
N GLN A 83 30.35 -24.23 3.19
CA GLN A 83 30.73 -24.16 4.60
C GLN A 83 32.14 -23.58 4.68
N GLN A 84 32.29 -22.47 5.40
CA GLN A 84 33.60 -21.94 5.77
C GLN A 84 34.13 -22.74 6.97
N ASP A 85 35.43 -23.04 6.97
CA ASP A 85 36.09 -23.82 8.03
C ASP A 85 36.71 -22.93 9.12
N HIS A 86 36.44 -21.62 9.06
CA HIS A 86 36.98 -20.58 9.94
C HIS A 86 35.91 -19.61 10.42
N ASP A 87 36.27 -18.81 11.42
CA ASP A 87 35.41 -17.73 11.94
C ASP A 87 35.33 -16.58 10.92
N VAL A 88 34.10 -16.12 10.65
CA VAL A 88 33.82 -15.04 9.69
C VAL A 88 34.51 -13.74 10.13
N THR A 89 35.32 -13.14 9.25
CA THR A 89 35.96 -11.85 9.53
C THR A 89 35.13 -10.66 9.02
N ILE A 90 35.42 -9.45 9.50
CA ILE A 90 34.71 -8.24 9.02
C ILE A 90 35.02 -7.94 7.55
N GLU A 91 36.23 -8.25 7.10
CA GLU A 91 36.66 -8.07 5.70
C GLU A 91 35.86 -8.97 4.76
N GLU A 92 35.54 -10.20 5.17
CA GLU A 92 34.67 -11.11 4.40
C GLU A 92 33.23 -10.60 4.33
N VAL A 93 32.74 -9.96 5.39
CA VAL A 93 31.42 -9.30 5.38
C VAL A 93 31.42 -8.12 4.41
N GLU A 94 32.47 -7.31 4.39
CA GLU A 94 32.62 -6.20 3.44
C GLU A 94 32.66 -6.70 1.99
N GLU A 95 33.48 -7.72 1.71
CA GLU A 95 33.57 -8.35 0.41
C GLU A 95 32.21 -8.93 -0.01
N TYR A 96 31.53 -9.64 0.90
CA TYR A 96 30.20 -10.17 0.65
C TYR A 96 29.20 -9.07 0.29
N PHE A 97 29.19 -7.95 1.02
CA PHE A 97 28.34 -6.80 0.71
C PHE A 97 28.60 -6.25 -0.70
N THR A 98 29.86 -6.12 -1.09
CA THR A 98 30.20 -5.66 -2.45
C THR A 98 29.76 -6.68 -3.52
N ASN A 99 29.98 -7.97 -3.27
CA ASN A 99 29.55 -9.05 -4.16
C ASN A 99 28.02 -9.09 -4.29
N TYR A 100 27.30 -8.85 -3.20
CA TYR A 100 25.85 -8.79 -3.20
C TYR A 100 25.32 -7.65 -4.09
N ILE A 101 25.86 -6.44 -3.93
CA ILE A 101 25.46 -5.26 -4.71
C ILE A 101 25.66 -5.47 -6.22
N VAL A 102 26.75 -6.14 -6.61
CA VAL A 102 27.08 -6.37 -8.02
C VAL A 102 26.24 -7.49 -8.63
N ASN A 103 25.92 -8.52 -7.85
CA ASN A 103 25.34 -9.77 -8.36
C ASN A 103 23.85 -9.96 -8.04
N ASP A 104 23.18 -9.01 -7.38
CA ASP A 104 21.73 -9.05 -7.21
C ASP A 104 21.00 -8.97 -8.56
N SER A 105 20.62 -10.14 -9.08
CA SER A 105 19.99 -10.31 -10.39
C SER A 105 18.50 -10.66 -10.30
N LEU A 106 17.92 -10.71 -9.09
CA LEU A 106 16.56 -11.20 -8.84
C LEU A 106 15.52 -10.43 -9.66
N GLY A 107 15.57 -9.10 -9.61
CA GLY A 107 14.67 -8.23 -10.37
C GLY A 107 14.86 -8.31 -11.89
N ILE A 108 16.09 -8.59 -12.35
CA ILE A 108 16.39 -8.74 -13.78
C ILE A 108 15.77 -10.04 -14.29
N ILE A 109 15.95 -11.14 -13.55
CA ILE A 109 15.38 -12.46 -13.89
C ILE A 109 13.85 -12.40 -13.91
N ALA A 110 13.22 -11.77 -12.92
CA ALA A 110 11.75 -11.63 -12.87
C ALA A 110 11.19 -10.87 -14.09
N ASN A 111 11.85 -9.78 -14.46
CA ASN A 111 11.46 -8.99 -15.64
C ASN A 111 11.66 -9.80 -16.93
N ALA A 112 12.79 -10.51 -17.05
CA ALA A 112 13.06 -11.37 -18.19
C ALA A 112 11.98 -12.45 -18.34
N HIS A 113 11.65 -13.13 -17.23
CA HIS A 113 10.62 -14.17 -17.23
C HIS A 113 9.27 -13.63 -17.69
N THR A 114 8.87 -12.45 -17.19
CA THR A 114 7.62 -11.79 -17.60
C THR A 114 7.58 -11.53 -19.11
N VAL A 115 8.69 -11.06 -19.68
CA VAL A 115 8.78 -10.76 -21.11
C VAL A 115 8.76 -12.04 -21.96
N PHE A 116 9.53 -13.06 -21.59
CA PHE A 116 9.53 -14.33 -22.33
C PHE A 116 8.18 -15.03 -22.23
N ALA A 117 7.53 -15.02 -21.07
CA ALA A 117 6.19 -15.58 -20.90
C ALA A 117 5.14 -14.86 -21.76
N ASP A 118 5.33 -13.57 -22.06
CA ASP A 118 4.48 -12.81 -22.96
C ASP A 118 4.74 -13.16 -24.43
N LYS A 119 6.02 -13.16 -24.85
CA LYS A 119 6.45 -13.38 -26.24
C LYS A 119 6.24 -14.83 -26.70
N GLU A 120 6.62 -15.80 -25.87
CA GLU A 120 6.72 -17.20 -26.29
C GLU A 120 5.34 -17.84 -26.50
N PRO A 121 5.15 -18.68 -27.53
CA PRO A 121 3.89 -19.36 -27.78
C PRO A 121 3.38 -20.18 -26.59
N CYS A 122 4.31 -20.89 -25.93
CA CYS A 122 4.04 -21.76 -24.78
C CYS A 122 4.00 -21.00 -23.44
N LYS A 123 4.19 -19.68 -23.43
CA LYS A 123 4.15 -18.84 -22.22
C LYS A 123 5.15 -19.36 -21.16
N ALA A 124 4.76 -19.44 -19.89
CA ALA A 124 5.61 -19.94 -18.80
C ALA A 124 6.07 -21.41 -18.97
N LEU A 125 5.48 -22.19 -19.88
CA LEU A 125 5.96 -23.55 -20.22
C LEU A 125 7.11 -23.54 -21.24
N SER A 126 7.48 -22.38 -21.77
CA SER A 126 8.61 -22.29 -22.71
C SER A 126 9.94 -22.53 -21.99
N GLU A 127 10.89 -23.11 -22.71
CA GLU A 127 12.23 -23.40 -22.19
C GLU A 127 12.91 -22.18 -21.54
N PRO A 128 12.88 -20.96 -22.14
CA PRO A 128 13.41 -19.76 -21.49
C PRO A 128 12.77 -19.47 -20.13
N CYS A 129 11.45 -19.65 -19.98
CA CYS A 129 10.76 -19.39 -18.72
C CYS A 129 11.12 -20.43 -17.65
N ILE A 130 11.23 -21.70 -18.03
CA ILE A 130 11.63 -22.78 -17.10
C ILE A 130 13.06 -22.57 -16.62
N GLU A 131 13.97 -22.16 -17.51
CA GLU A 131 15.36 -21.85 -17.13
C GLU A 131 15.44 -20.61 -16.23
N LEU A 132 14.71 -19.55 -16.56
CA LEU A 132 14.62 -18.34 -15.72
C LEU A 132 14.00 -18.64 -14.34
N ALA A 133 13.05 -19.56 -14.23
CA ALA A 133 12.48 -19.98 -12.95
C ALA A 133 13.53 -20.67 -12.05
N LYS A 134 14.42 -21.49 -12.63
CA LYS A 134 15.55 -22.09 -11.90
C LYS A 134 16.55 -21.03 -11.44
N LEU A 135 16.94 -20.12 -12.34
CA LEU A 135 17.83 -19.01 -12.00
C LEU A 135 17.22 -18.10 -10.93
N PHE A 136 15.90 -17.89 -10.95
CA PHE A 136 15.20 -17.12 -9.93
C PHE A 136 15.31 -17.78 -8.55
N SER A 137 15.16 -19.12 -8.47
CA SER A 137 15.36 -19.86 -7.22
C SER A 137 16.79 -19.70 -6.69
N ILE A 138 17.80 -19.77 -7.56
CA ILE A 138 19.21 -19.54 -7.17
C ILE A 138 19.40 -18.10 -6.65
N ALA A 139 18.82 -17.11 -7.33
CA ALA A 139 18.92 -15.70 -6.93
C ALA A 139 18.23 -15.41 -5.58
N VAL A 140 17.12 -16.08 -5.26
CA VAL A 140 16.44 -15.95 -3.96
C VAL A 140 17.33 -16.49 -2.83
N ASP A 141 18.07 -17.56 -3.08
CA ASP A 141 18.97 -18.18 -2.12
C ASP A 141 20.40 -17.62 -2.13
N PHE A 142 20.73 -16.70 -3.05
CA PHE A 142 22.04 -16.04 -3.10
C PHE A 142 22.44 -15.37 -1.77
N PRO A 143 21.54 -14.65 -1.05
CA PRO A 143 21.80 -14.16 0.31
C PRO A 143 22.30 -15.22 1.31
N LYS A 144 21.90 -16.49 1.11
CA LYS A 144 22.18 -17.60 2.04
C LYS A 144 23.35 -18.46 1.58
N THR A 145 23.50 -18.61 0.27
CA THR A 145 24.43 -19.56 -0.35
C THR A 145 25.70 -18.90 -0.86
N GLY A 146 25.66 -17.59 -1.15
CA GLY A 146 26.74 -16.86 -1.79
C GLY A 146 26.94 -17.19 -3.28
N VAL A 147 26.08 -18.02 -3.88
CA VAL A 147 26.17 -18.41 -5.29
C VAL A 147 25.31 -17.48 -6.16
N PRO A 148 25.91 -16.65 -7.03
CA PRO A 148 25.15 -15.72 -7.85
C PRO A 148 24.44 -16.43 -9.01
N ALA A 149 23.25 -15.96 -9.37
CA ALA A 149 22.54 -16.45 -10.54
C ALA A 149 23.03 -15.72 -11.80
N GLU A 150 23.77 -16.44 -12.65
CA GLU A 150 24.25 -15.92 -13.92
C GLU A 150 23.19 -16.06 -15.02
N ILE A 151 22.80 -14.93 -15.64
CA ILE A 151 21.81 -14.92 -16.72
C ILE A 151 22.53 -15.10 -18.07
N PRO A 152 22.31 -16.24 -18.76
CA PRO A 152 22.97 -16.49 -20.02
C PRO A 152 22.41 -15.57 -21.13
N SER A 153 23.20 -15.36 -22.19
CA SER A 153 23.01 -14.24 -23.13
C SER A 153 21.69 -14.28 -23.92
N GLN A 154 21.21 -15.48 -24.24
CA GLN A 154 19.92 -15.75 -24.90
C GLN A 154 18.71 -15.42 -24.02
N LEU A 155 18.84 -15.44 -22.69
CA LEU A 155 17.80 -15.04 -21.74
C LEU A 155 17.81 -13.53 -21.43
N ARG A 156 18.64 -12.74 -22.12
CA ARG A 156 18.67 -11.28 -21.94
C ARG A 156 17.66 -10.60 -22.87
N VAL A 157 16.73 -9.87 -22.28
CA VAL A 157 15.65 -9.18 -22.99
C VAL A 157 16.14 -7.89 -23.64
N LYS A 158 15.78 -7.72 -24.92
CA LYS A 158 16.05 -6.49 -25.71
C LYS A 158 14.83 -5.57 -25.88
N GLU A 159 13.62 -6.13 -25.86
CA GLU A 159 12.37 -5.39 -26.05
C GLU A 159 11.35 -5.82 -25.00
N TYR A 160 10.58 -4.87 -24.49
CA TYR A 160 9.65 -5.07 -23.38
C TYR A 160 8.20 -4.90 -23.83
N PRO A 161 7.23 -5.64 -23.25
CA PRO A 161 5.83 -5.41 -23.55
C PRO A 161 5.37 -4.04 -23.01
N ASP A 162 4.41 -3.44 -23.71
CA ASP A 162 3.85 -2.11 -23.42
C ASP A 162 3.36 -1.94 -21.98
N PHE A 163 2.79 -2.98 -21.39
CA PHE A 163 2.30 -2.96 -20.00
C PHE A 163 3.39 -2.85 -18.94
N MET A 164 4.66 -3.05 -19.28
CA MET A 164 5.78 -2.86 -18.34
C MET A 164 6.27 -1.40 -18.25
N GLU A 165 5.75 -0.50 -19.10
CA GLU A 165 5.98 0.95 -19.06
C GLU A 165 7.45 1.33 -18.89
N LYS A 166 8.32 0.81 -19.75
CA LYS A 166 9.76 1.14 -19.79
C LYS A 166 10.03 2.22 -20.84
N PRO A 167 9.97 3.53 -20.51
CA PRO A 167 10.07 4.60 -21.50
C PRO A 167 11.42 4.66 -22.21
N ASP A 168 12.50 4.27 -21.52
CA ASP A 168 13.88 4.31 -22.05
C ASP A 168 14.28 3.04 -22.82
N LYS A 169 13.32 2.14 -23.10
CA LYS A 169 13.57 0.85 -23.77
C LYS A 169 12.65 0.69 -24.97
N THR A 170 13.09 -0.11 -25.94
CA THR A 170 12.23 -0.53 -27.05
C THR A 170 11.06 -1.33 -26.49
N THR A 171 9.83 -0.96 -26.89
CA THR A 171 8.61 -1.62 -26.45
C THR A 171 7.79 -2.17 -27.62
N TYR A 172 7.00 -3.21 -27.35
CA TYR A 172 6.05 -3.79 -28.29
C TYR A 172 4.67 -3.94 -27.64
N GLU A 173 3.61 -3.90 -28.43
CA GLU A 173 2.25 -4.13 -27.91
C GLU A 173 2.03 -5.61 -27.60
N SER A 174 1.85 -5.96 -26.32
CA SER A 174 1.53 -7.33 -25.91
C SER A 174 0.14 -7.72 -26.38
N ARG A 175 0.01 -8.84 -27.08
CA ARG A 175 -1.29 -9.42 -27.50
C ARG A 175 -1.90 -10.35 -26.44
N ARG A 176 -1.25 -10.50 -25.28
CA ARG A 176 -1.69 -11.38 -24.19
C ARG A 176 -2.70 -10.71 -23.28
N VAL A 177 -3.28 -11.49 -22.37
CA VAL A 177 -4.32 -11.04 -21.44
C VAL A 177 -3.85 -9.83 -20.61
N ILE A 178 -2.61 -9.84 -20.13
CA ILE A 178 -2.06 -8.72 -19.34
C ILE A 178 -1.99 -7.44 -20.17
N GLY A 179 -1.46 -7.51 -21.41
CA GLY A 179 -1.42 -6.36 -22.31
C GLY A 179 -2.81 -5.81 -22.66
N LYS A 180 -3.78 -6.70 -22.93
CA LYS A 180 -5.17 -6.32 -23.20
C LYS A 180 -5.80 -5.61 -22.00
N LEU A 181 -5.73 -6.25 -20.81
CA LEU A 181 -6.25 -5.67 -19.58
C LEU A 181 -5.60 -4.32 -19.28
N PHE A 182 -4.28 -4.23 -19.44
CA PHE A 182 -3.54 -2.98 -19.25
C PHE A 182 -4.09 -1.88 -20.16
N ARG A 183 -4.24 -2.12 -21.47
CA ARG A 183 -4.75 -1.11 -22.40
C ARG A 183 -6.21 -0.76 -22.18
N ASP A 184 -7.03 -1.74 -21.80
CA ASP A 184 -8.44 -1.54 -21.47
C ASP A 184 -8.59 -0.61 -20.26
N VAL A 185 -7.75 -0.75 -19.22
CA VAL A 185 -7.81 0.10 -18.03
C VAL A 185 -6.99 1.39 -18.15
N LYS A 186 -5.96 1.42 -19.00
CA LYS A 186 -5.03 2.57 -19.12
C LYS A 186 -5.75 3.88 -19.42
N ASN A 187 -6.83 3.82 -20.22
CA ASN A 187 -7.62 4.98 -20.59
C ASN A 187 -8.86 5.20 -19.70
N ILE A 188 -9.21 4.21 -18.85
CA ILE A 188 -10.31 4.32 -17.88
C ILE A 188 -9.82 4.99 -16.59
N ALA A 189 -8.59 4.69 -16.18
CA ALA A 189 -7.97 5.35 -15.03
C ALA A 189 -7.80 6.84 -15.36
N PRO A 190 -8.45 7.76 -14.65
CA PRO A 190 -8.30 9.18 -14.92
C PRO A 190 -6.83 9.58 -14.67
N HIS A 191 -6.29 10.43 -15.54
CA HIS A 191 -4.91 10.95 -15.46
C HIS A 191 -4.66 11.83 -14.21
N ALA A 192 -5.70 12.03 -13.40
CA ALA A 192 -5.73 12.66 -12.10
C ALA A 192 -6.76 11.89 -11.25
N ALA A 193 -6.57 11.83 -9.93
CA ALA A 193 -7.58 11.25 -9.05
C ALA A 193 -8.96 11.88 -9.33
N PRO A 194 -10.06 11.09 -9.41
CA PRO A 194 -11.41 11.62 -9.65
C PRO A 194 -11.98 12.41 -8.45
N ILE A 195 -11.12 12.70 -7.47
CA ILE A 195 -11.46 13.45 -6.26
C ILE A 195 -11.63 14.90 -6.69
N LYS A 196 -12.89 15.34 -6.69
CA LYS A 196 -13.24 16.75 -6.93
C LYS A 196 -12.59 17.61 -5.84
N SER A 197 -12.11 18.79 -6.22
CA SER A 197 -11.62 19.78 -5.25
C SER A 197 -12.69 20.12 -4.23
N PHE A 198 -12.27 20.40 -3.00
CA PHE A 198 -13.16 20.88 -1.95
C PHE A 198 -13.57 22.32 -2.31
N THR A 199 -14.81 22.52 -2.73
CA THR A 199 -15.35 23.84 -3.12
C THR A 199 -16.06 24.54 -1.97
N TRP A 200 -16.32 25.83 -2.13
CA TRP A 200 -17.13 26.60 -1.19
C TRP A 200 -18.51 25.98 -0.96
N GLU A 201 -19.18 25.48 -2.01
CA GLU A 201 -20.48 24.81 -1.86
C GLU A 201 -20.39 23.50 -1.08
N VAL A 202 -19.28 22.78 -1.21
CA VAL A 202 -19.02 21.56 -0.42
C VAL A 202 -18.82 21.95 1.03
N ALA A 203 -18.00 22.97 1.32
CA ALA A 203 -17.82 23.50 2.67
C ALA A 203 -19.17 23.85 3.31
N ASN A 204 -20.02 24.59 2.59
CA ASN A 204 -21.31 25.05 3.11
C ASN A 204 -22.30 23.91 3.39
N LYS A 205 -22.20 22.79 2.66
CA LYS A 205 -23.09 21.63 2.85
C LYS A 205 -22.57 20.60 3.85
N SER A 206 -21.24 20.53 4.03
CA SER A 206 -20.59 19.45 4.78
C SER A 206 -19.97 19.89 6.10
N TYR A 207 -19.97 21.19 6.41
CA TYR A 207 -19.53 21.68 7.70
C TYR A 207 -20.37 21.10 8.84
N ASP A 208 -19.70 20.49 9.81
CA ASP A 208 -20.32 19.79 10.92
C ASP A 208 -20.21 20.63 12.19
N HIS A 209 -21.30 21.32 12.53
CA HIS A 209 -21.39 22.15 13.75
C HIS A 209 -21.22 21.34 15.04
N ASP A 210 -21.31 20.00 15.03
CA ASP A 210 -20.96 19.23 16.24
C ASP A 210 -19.47 19.32 16.58
N MET A 211 -18.64 19.71 15.62
CA MET A 211 -17.21 19.86 15.83
C MET A 211 -16.87 21.15 16.58
N GLU A 212 -17.84 22.06 16.77
CA GLU A 212 -17.69 23.29 17.55
C GLU A 212 -17.79 22.99 19.06
N VAL A 213 -16.71 23.33 19.76
CA VAL A 213 -16.56 23.18 21.22
C VAL A 213 -16.44 24.57 21.83
N ASP A 214 -17.16 24.83 22.92
CA ASP A 214 -17.17 26.13 23.60
C ASP A 214 -15.74 26.65 23.85
N GLY A 215 -15.46 27.90 23.48
CA GLY A 215 -14.15 28.53 23.64
C GLY A 215 -13.17 28.26 22.48
N PHE A 216 -13.61 27.62 21.39
CA PHE A 216 -12.75 27.44 20.21
C PHE A 216 -12.41 28.76 19.52
N GLU A 217 -13.26 29.76 19.66
CA GLU A 217 -13.09 31.09 19.07
C GLU A 217 -11.80 31.76 19.54
N ASP A 218 -11.40 31.51 20.79
CA ASP A 218 -10.16 32.04 21.39
C ASP A 218 -8.89 31.51 20.70
N TYR A 219 -9.00 30.40 19.96
CA TYR A 219 -7.89 29.73 19.27
C TYR A 219 -7.92 29.89 17.75
N ILE A 220 -8.85 30.67 17.19
CA ILE A 220 -9.01 30.83 15.73
C ILE A 220 -7.75 31.44 15.09
N ASP A 221 -7.18 32.49 15.65
CA ASP A 221 -6.03 33.18 15.06
C ASP A 221 -4.78 32.27 15.05
N GLU A 222 -4.54 31.54 16.15
CA GLU A 222 -3.46 30.56 16.24
C GLU A 222 -3.67 29.41 15.23
N ALA A 223 -4.90 28.89 15.14
CA ALA A 223 -5.26 27.84 14.20
C ALA A 223 -5.07 28.29 12.74
N PHE A 224 -5.47 29.53 12.42
CA PHE A 224 -5.31 30.11 11.09
C PHE A 224 -3.84 30.22 10.70
N HIS A 225 -2.98 30.68 11.62
CA HIS A 225 -1.54 30.75 11.39
C HIS A 225 -0.94 29.36 11.12
N HIS A 226 -1.21 28.38 11.98
CA HIS A 226 -0.69 27.02 11.80
C HIS A 226 -1.21 26.33 10.54
N LYS A 227 -2.47 26.56 10.18
CA LYS A 227 -3.00 26.06 8.90
C LYS A 227 -2.24 26.66 7.72
N THR A 228 -1.99 27.97 7.76
CA THR A 228 -1.25 28.67 6.69
C THR A 228 0.15 28.09 6.51
N GLU A 229 0.88 27.87 7.61
CA GLU A 229 2.20 27.25 7.57
C GLU A 229 2.17 25.81 7.05
N TYR A 230 1.20 25.02 7.51
CA TYR A 230 1.03 23.63 7.07
C TYR A 230 0.74 23.54 5.57
N ASP A 231 -0.22 24.34 5.08
CA ASP A 231 -0.60 24.36 3.67
C ASP A 231 0.57 24.80 2.78
N TYR A 232 1.34 25.81 3.23
CA TYR A 232 2.53 26.26 2.52
C TYR A 232 3.57 25.15 2.37
N LYS A 233 3.89 24.44 3.46
CA LYS A 233 4.86 23.35 3.48
C LYS A 233 4.37 22.14 2.67
N LEU A 234 3.09 21.78 2.79
CA LEU A 234 2.51 20.68 2.02
C LEU A 234 2.54 20.99 0.52
N GLY A 235 2.13 22.20 0.14
CA GLY A 235 2.17 22.63 -1.26
C GLY A 235 3.60 22.66 -1.82
N ASN A 236 4.60 23.07 -1.04
CA ASN A 236 6.01 23.01 -1.48
C ASN A 236 6.49 21.56 -1.71
N LEU A 237 6.07 20.62 -0.87
CA LEU A 237 6.35 19.19 -1.09
C LEU A 237 5.69 18.70 -2.38
N MET A 238 4.42 19.04 -2.59
CA MET A 238 3.68 18.68 -3.79
C MET A 238 4.36 19.23 -5.05
N ASP A 239 4.73 20.50 -5.05
CA ASP A 239 5.42 21.15 -6.18
C ASP A 239 6.80 20.53 -6.45
N TYR A 240 7.56 20.25 -5.38
CA TYR A 240 8.89 19.64 -5.50
C TYR A 240 8.84 18.27 -6.19
N TYR A 241 7.89 17.41 -5.80
CA TYR A 241 7.73 16.08 -6.40
C TYR A 241 6.88 16.07 -7.69
N GLY A 242 6.26 17.21 -8.04
CA GLY A 242 5.33 17.33 -9.15
C GLY A 242 4.01 16.56 -8.96
N ILE A 243 3.57 16.42 -7.70
CA ILE A 243 2.31 15.78 -7.32
C ILE A 243 1.19 16.81 -7.39
N LYS A 244 0.05 16.45 -8.00
CA LYS A 244 -0.99 17.42 -8.32
C LYS A 244 -2.00 17.63 -7.20
N THR A 245 -2.31 16.58 -6.46
CA THR A 245 -3.41 16.62 -5.49
C THR A 245 -2.96 16.25 -4.09
N GLU A 246 -3.61 16.87 -3.09
CA GLU A 246 -3.39 16.56 -1.68
C GLU A 246 -3.67 15.08 -1.37
N ALA A 247 -4.68 14.49 -2.00
CA ALA A 247 -5.04 13.09 -1.80
C ALA A 247 -3.93 12.13 -2.26
N GLU A 248 -3.24 12.42 -3.37
CA GLU A 248 -2.13 11.59 -3.87
C GLU A 248 -0.95 11.56 -2.91
N ILE A 249 -0.53 12.74 -2.42
CA ILE A 249 0.64 12.83 -1.53
C ILE A 249 0.36 12.22 -0.14
N LEU A 250 -0.87 12.35 0.38
CA LEU A 250 -1.23 11.80 1.69
C LEU A 250 -1.51 10.30 1.69
N SER A 251 -2.11 9.78 0.62
CA SER A 251 -2.40 8.35 0.49
C SER A 251 -1.19 7.53 0.03
N GLY A 252 -0.18 8.16 -0.56
CA GLY A 252 0.90 7.48 -1.28
C GLY A 252 0.45 6.92 -2.63
N GLY A 253 -0.82 7.08 -3.01
CA GLY A 253 -1.42 6.68 -4.28
C GLY A 253 -1.06 7.62 -5.43
N ILE A 254 0.24 7.90 -5.63
CA ILE A 254 0.72 8.91 -6.57
C ILE A 254 0.50 8.43 -8.01
N MET A 255 -0.33 9.13 -8.77
CA MET A 255 -0.65 8.76 -10.16
C MET A 255 0.40 9.28 -11.14
N LYS A 256 0.89 10.51 -10.91
CA LYS A 256 1.88 11.18 -11.76
C LYS A 256 2.89 11.93 -10.92
N MET A 257 4.17 11.80 -11.26
CA MET A 257 5.29 12.54 -10.67
C MET A 257 6.03 13.34 -11.75
N SER A 258 6.87 14.28 -11.32
CA SER A 258 7.85 14.91 -12.21
C SER A 258 8.81 13.85 -12.80
N LYS A 259 9.32 14.08 -14.01
CA LYS A 259 10.20 13.15 -14.75
C LYS A 259 11.50 12.82 -14.03
N THR A 260 11.90 13.63 -13.06
CA THR A 260 13.12 13.46 -12.27
C THR A 260 12.98 12.41 -11.17
N PHE A 261 11.74 12.10 -10.76
CA PHE A 261 11.47 11.19 -9.64
C PHE A 261 10.85 9.88 -10.13
N ASP A 262 11.15 8.79 -9.42
CA ASP A 262 10.63 7.46 -9.65
C ASP A 262 9.65 7.07 -8.53
N ARG A 263 8.40 6.75 -8.91
CA ARG A 263 7.33 6.41 -7.96
C ARG A 263 7.69 5.29 -6.99
N ARG A 264 8.50 4.30 -7.40
CA ARG A 264 8.85 3.16 -6.53
C ARG A 264 10.02 3.50 -5.60
N ARG A 265 10.98 4.29 -6.06
CA ARG A 265 12.15 4.67 -5.26
C ARG A 265 11.86 5.80 -4.28
N ASP A 266 11.05 6.79 -4.69
CA ASP A 266 10.84 8.02 -3.93
C ASP A 266 9.61 7.96 -3.00
N ALA A 267 8.76 6.93 -3.11
CA ALA A 267 7.57 6.77 -2.28
C ALA A 267 7.88 6.81 -0.78
N ASP A 268 8.96 6.15 -0.35
CA ASP A 268 9.34 6.11 1.07
C ASP A 268 9.81 7.48 1.58
N ALA A 269 10.57 8.22 0.74
CA ALA A 269 11.03 9.57 1.05
C ALA A 269 9.86 10.56 1.15
N ILE A 270 8.91 10.48 0.22
CA ILE A 270 7.68 11.30 0.24
C ILE A 270 6.87 10.98 1.49
N GLY A 271 6.66 9.68 1.77
CA GLY A 271 5.97 9.23 2.97
C GLY A 271 6.66 9.73 4.24
N ALA A 272 7.99 9.73 4.29
CA ALA A 272 8.76 10.26 5.42
C ALA A 272 8.60 11.78 5.56
N ALA A 273 8.65 12.53 4.47
CA ALA A 273 8.44 13.98 4.47
C ALA A 273 7.03 14.36 4.96
N VAL A 274 5.99 13.67 4.47
CA VAL A 274 4.60 13.87 4.92
C VAL A 274 4.44 13.51 6.41
N ARG A 275 5.03 12.40 6.88
CA ARG A 275 5.03 12.05 8.31
C ARG A 275 5.73 13.10 9.16
N SER A 276 6.85 13.64 8.67
CA SER A 276 7.58 14.72 9.34
C SER A 276 6.71 15.98 9.48
N LEU A 277 6.05 16.41 8.40
CA LEU A 277 5.14 17.55 8.40
C LEU A 277 3.99 17.38 9.40
N ARG A 278 3.34 16.21 9.41
CA ARG A 278 2.26 15.91 10.37
C ARG A 278 2.76 15.87 11.82
N SER A 279 3.98 15.37 12.04
CA SER A 279 4.64 15.36 13.35
C SER A 279 4.93 16.79 13.83
N GLU A 280 5.40 17.66 12.94
CA GLU A 280 5.63 19.07 13.24
C GLU A 280 4.33 19.78 13.62
N ALA A 281 3.26 19.65 12.83
CA ALA A 281 1.95 20.21 13.16
C ALA A 281 1.45 19.71 14.53
N ARG A 282 1.58 18.40 14.80
CA ARG A 282 1.20 17.83 16.11
C ARG A 282 2.05 18.38 17.27
N LYS A 283 3.33 18.69 17.04
CA LYS A 283 4.18 19.34 18.05
C LYS A 283 3.74 20.79 18.29
N ALA A 284 3.44 21.54 17.24
CA ALA A 284 2.92 22.90 17.33
C ALA A 284 1.60 22.92 18.11
N PHE A 285 0.68 21.99 17.82
CA PHE A 285 -0.58 21.85 18.55
C PHE A 285 -0.38 21.71 20.07
N LYS A 286 0.60 20.89 20.49
CA LYS A 286 0.92 20.64 21.90
C LYS A 286 1.68 21.78 22.57
N LYS A 287 2.25 22.70 21.81
CA LYS A 287 3.01 23.83 22.33
C LYS A 287 2.01 24.91 22.76
N GLY A 288 1.49 24.77 23.97
CA GLY A 288 0.48 25.62 24.60
C GLY A 288 0.59 25.58 26.12
N SER A 289 -0.18 26.41 26.83
CA SER A 289 -0.23 26.46 28.29
C SER A 289 -0.79 25.16 28.87
N GLU A 290 -0.40 24.78 30.10
CA GLU A 290 -1.02 23.65 30.82
C GLU A 290 -2.54 23.84 31.07
N SER A 291 -3.04 25.06 30.87
CA SER A 291 -4.46 25.44 30.95
C SER A 291 -5.22 25.36 29.63
N ASP A 292 -4.58 25.04 28.50
CA ASP A 292 -5.24 25.11 27.19
C ASP A 292 -6.26 23.98 27.01
N ASP A 293 -7.49 24.34 26.64
CA ASP A 293 -8.50 23.36 26.27
C ASP A 293 -8.13 22.76 24.90
N MET A 294 -7.53 21.57 24.95
CA MET A 294 -7.10 20.83 23.76
C MET A 294 -8.26 20.51 22.81
N PHE A 295 -9.51 20.43 23.30
CA PHE A 295 -10.68 20.20 22.44
C PHE A 295 -11.13 21.48 21.75
N ALA A 296 -11.13 22.62 22.46
CA ALA A 296 -11.38 23.93 21.86
C ALA A 296 -10.35 24.25 20.76
N LYS A 297 -9.05 23.99 21.02
CA LYS A 297 -7.99 24.15 20.03
C LYS A 297 -8.16 23.24 18.80
N ALA A 298 -8.53 21.97 19.01
CA ALA A 298 -8.80 21.04 17.91
C ALA A 298 -10.05 21.45 17.10
N SER A 299 -11.08 21.96 17.78
CA SER A 299 -12.27 22.56 17.17
C SER A 299 -11.89 23.76 16.29
N ALA A 300 -11.02 24.65 16.78
CA ALA A 300 -10.53 25.78 15.99
C ALA A 300 -9.79 25.32 14.72
N TRP A 301 -8.93 24.30 14.81
CA TRP A 301 -8.25 23.69 13.66
C TRP A 301 -9.23 23.13 12.63
N TYR A 302 -10.30 22.47 13.08
CA TYR A 302 -11.38 22.01 12.23
C TYR A 302 -12.12 23.20 11.58
N HIS A 303 -12.48 24.21 12.36
CA HIS A 303 -13.25 25.37 11.93
C HIS A 303 -12.51 26.14 10.83
N VAL A 304 -11.25 26.55 11.05
CA VAL A 304 -10.47 27.29 10.06
C VAL A 304 -10.19 26.47 8.79
N THR A 305 -10.32 25.15 8.83
CA THR A 305 -10.15 24.28 7.67
C THR A 305 -11.42 24.09 6.85
N TYR A 306 -12.55 23.87 7.50
CA TYR A 306 -13.77 23.41 6.83
C TYR A 306 -14.87 24.46 6.75
N HIS A 307 -14.82 25.51 7.56
CA HIS A 307 -15.88 26.50 7.59
C HIS A 307 -15.86 27.36 6.31
N PRO A 308 -17.02 27.64 5.67
CA PRO A 308 -17.07 28.34 4.38
C PRO A 308 -16.41 29.72 4.36
N THR A 309 -16.35 30.39 5.51
CA THR A 309 -15.73 31.72 5.62
C THR A 309 -14.21 31.70 5.48
N TYR A 310 -13.56 30.55 5.66
CA TYR A 310 -12.12 30.40 5.50
C TYR A 310 -11.72 29.73 4.18
N TRP A 311 -12.70 29.36 3.36
CA TRP A 311 -12.44 28.77 2.06
C TRP A 311 -11.78 29.79 1.13
N GLY A 312 -10.62 29.44 0.59
CA GLY A 312 -9.86 30.30 -0.32
C GLY A 312 -8.99 31.38 0.34
N PHE A 313 -8.93 31.43 1.68
CA PHE A 313 -8.06 32.36 2.42
C PHE A 313 -6.61 31.86 2.60
N TYR A 314 -6.33 30.62 2.17
CA TYR A 314 -5.01 30.02 2.22
C TYR A 314 -4.39 29.95 0.83
N ASN A 315 -3.06 29.85 0.77
CA ASN A 315 -2.31 29.77 -0.49
C ASN A 315 -2.56 30.94 -1.47
N GLU A 316 -2.84 32.14 -0.94
CA GLU A 316 -3.11 33.33 -1.76
C GLU A 316 -1.93 33.61 -2.72
N GLY A 317 -2.23 33.79 -4.00
CA GLY A 317 -1.23 34.04 -5.05
C GLY A 317 -0.44 32.81 -5.54
N LEU A 318 -0.62 31.63 -4.95
CA LEU A 318 0.11 30.41 -5.33
C LEU A 318 -0.64 29.50 -6.30
N ASN A 319 -1.91 29.82 -6.63
CA ASN A 319 -2.78 29.01 -7.51
C ASN A 319 -2.88 27.54 -7.08
N ARG A 320 -2.92 27.30 -5.76
CA ARG A 320 -3.09 25.97 -5.15
C ARG A 320 -4.53 25.79 -4.67
N ASP A 321 -4.98 24.54 -4.60
CA ASP A 321 -6.29 24.19 -4.05
C ASP A 321 -6.37 24.48 -2.53
N HIS A 322 -7.60 24.52 -2.01
CA HIS A 322 -7.87 24.56 -0.57
C HIS A 322 -7.61 23.19 0.05
N TYR A 323 -6.54 23.08 0.85
CA TYR A 323 -6.14 21.83 1.48
C TYR A 323 -6.94 21.53 2.76
N ILE A 324 -7.28 20.26 2.95
CA ILE A 324 -8.21 19.79 3.99
C ILE A 324 -7.57 18.82 5.00
N SER A 325 -6.29 18.48 4.87
CA SER A 325 -5.66 17.47 5.74
C SER A 325 -5.16 17.97 7.08
N PHE A 326 -4.95 19.28 7.23
CA PHE A 326 -4.41 19.90 8.43
C PHE A 326 -5.01 19.41 9.76
N PRO A 327 -6.35 19.42 9.97
CA PRO A 327 -6.95 19.05 11.26
C PRO A 327 -6.79 17.55 11.55
N TRP A 328 -6.59 16.70 10.54
CA TRP A 328 -6.32 15.27 10.71
C TRP A 328 -4.93 14.97 11.29
N CYS A 329 -4.09 16.00 11.47
CA CYS A 329 -2.89 15.89 12.30
C CYS A 329 -3.23 15.62 13.77
N VAL A 330 -4.44 15.99 14.23
CA VAL A 330 -4.95 15.80 15.60
C VAL A 330 -6.25 14.99 15.62
N TYR A 331 -6.38 14.04 14.70
CA TYR A 331 -7.58 13.21 14.51
C TYR A 331 -8.09 12.57 15.82
N ASP A 332 -7.20 12.24 16.76
CA ASP A 332 -7.55 11.64 18.04
C ASP A 332 -8.46 12.56 18.88
N LYS A 333 -8.26 13.88 18.81
CA LYS A 333 -9.08 14.88 19.51
C LYS A 333 -10.41 15.11 18.79
N LEU A 334 -10.39 15.21 17.46
CA LEU A 334 -11.60 15.36 16.64
C LEU A 334 -12.56 14.19 16.80
N VAL A 335 -12.04 12.97 16.79
CA VAL A 335 -12.85 11.75 17.01
C VAL A 335 -13.48 11.77 18.40
N GLN A 336 -12.76 12.26 19.41
CA GLN A 336 -13.28 12.35 20.76
C GLN A 336 -14.40 13.39 20.88
N ILE A 337 -14.24 14.59 20.30
CA ILE A 337 -15.30 15.62 20.22
C ILE A 337 -16.59 15.01 19.66
N LYS A 338 -16.48 14.29 18.55
CA LYS A 338 -17.65 13.67 17.92
C LYS A 338 -18.29 12.58 18.78
N LYS A 339 -17.48 11.76 19.47
CA LYS A 339 -17.98 10.74 20.41
C LYS A 339 -18.74 11.38 21.58
N ASP A 340 -18.23 12.47 22.13
CA ASP A 340 -18.83 13.15 23.28
C ASP A 340 -20.16 13.81 22.89
N LYS A 341 -20.22 14.50 21.75
CA LYS A 341 -21.48 15.05 21.21
C LYS A 341 -22.51 13.96 20.88
N ALA A 342 -22.08 12.82 20.34
CA ALA A 342 -22.97 11.68 20.10
C ALA A 342 -23.49 11.07 21.42
N SER A 343 -22.66 11.02 22.47
CA SER A 343 -23.05 10.59 23.80
C SER A 343 -24.09 11.54 24.41
N LEU A 344 -23.85 12.85 24.35
CA LEU A 344 -24.77 13.90 24.81
C LEU A 344 -26.12 13.84 24.08
N ARG A 345 -26.13 13.62 22.76
CA ARG A 345 -27.37 13.44 22.01
C ARG A 345 -28.15 12.21 22.45
N ARG A 346 -27.46 11.09 22.70
CA ARG A 346 -28.10 9.87 23.23
C ARG A 346 -28.66 10.08 24.63
N SER A 347 -27.95 10.78 25.51
CA SER A 347 -28.46 11.07 26.87
C SER A 347 -29.65 12.03 26.84
N LEU A 348 -29.65 13.04 25.97
CA LEU A 348 -30.77 13.96 25.76
C LEU A 348 -31.99 13.27 25.11
N GLN A 349 -31.78 12.35 24.18
CA GLN A 349 -32.87 11.54 23.61
C GLN A 349 -33.46 10.58 24.65
N MET A 350 -32.61 9.93 25.45
CA MET A 350 -33.04 9.07 26.56
C MET A 350 -33.82 9.86 27.61
N SER A 351 -33.35 11.06 28.00
CA SER A 351 -34.05 11.90 28.97
C SER A 351 -35.39 12.41 28.42
N SER A 352 -35.47 12.73 27.12
CA SER A 352 -36.72 13.07 26.43
C SER A 352 -37.71 11.90 26.37
N LEU A 353 -37.22 10.69 26.08
CA LEU A 353 -38.03 9.46 26.11
C LEU A 353 -38.54 9.14 27.51
N VAL A 354 -37.69 9.26 28.53
CA VAL A 354 -38.07 9.08 29.94
C VAL A 354 -39.09 10.14 30.37
N ARG A 355 -38.94 11.40 29.94
CA ARG A 355 -39.94 12.46 30.18
C ARG A 355 -41.29 12.12 29.54
N LYS A 356 -41.29 11.66 28.28
CA LYS A 356 -42.51 11.27 27.56
C LYS A 356 -43.19 10.06 28.20
N LEU A 357 -42.42 9.07 28.67
CA LEU A 357 -42.95 7.91 29.39
C LEU A 357 -43.57 8.33 30.73
N ASN A 358 -42.90 9.16 31.53
CA ASN A 358 -43.42 9.64 32.82
C ASN A 358 -44.69 10.50 32.68
N LEU A 359 -44.82 11.28 31.60
CA LEU A 359 -46.05 12.02 31.27
C LEU A 359 -47.19 11.09 30.82
N GLY A 360 -46.89 9.98 30.16
CA GLY A 360 -47.88 8.97 29.76
C GLY A 360 -48.46 8.16 30.94
N TYR A 361 -47.68 7.94 31.99
CA TYR A 361 -48.13 7.25 33.21
C TYR A 361 -48.91 8.13 34.21
N SER A 362 -49.02 9.45 33.97
CA SER A 362 -49.80 10.36 34.83
C SER A 362 -51.22 10.62 34.31
N LEU A 363 -51.68 9.90 33.29
CA LEU A 363 -53.00 10.05 32.63
C LEU A 363 -53.89 8.79 32.72
N THR A 364 -53.64 7.93 33.70
CA THR A 364 -54.55 6.86 34.14
C THR A 364 -54.78 6.99 35.64
#